data_AF-A0AAV0WIY3-F1
#
_entry.id   AF-A0AAV0WIY3-F1
#
_cell.length_a   1.000
_cell.length_b   1.000
_cell.length_c   1.000
_cell.angle_alpha   90.00
_cell.angle_beta   90.00
_cell.angle_gamma   90.00
#
_symmetry.space_group_name_H-M   'P 1'
#
loop_
_entity.id
_entity.type
_entity.pdbx_description
1 polymer ?
#
loop_
_entity_poly.entity_id
_entity_poly.type
_entity_poly.pdbx_seq_one_letter_code
_entity_poly.pdbx_strand_id
1 'polypeptide(L)'
;MQINSIDLLIKSPWISIKGTKYKPKMVLTLSIEENELPKFCIIEHIILYDSKYVMYKCLELDTILFDEHLVSYEVKVVNSNQFVYHHMLPFFIPNNINILLDGCKYVTVRSSI
;
A
#
# COMPACT_ATOMS: atom_id res chain seq x y z
N MET A 1 -1.07 29.37 -14.77
CA MET A 1 0.11 28.66 -14.22
C MET A 1 0.30 27.40 -15.05
N GLN A 2 1.15 27.46 -16.08
CA GLN A 2 1.46 26.30 -16.93
C GLN A 2 2.61 25.53 -16.27
N ILE A 3 2.34 24.31 -15.79
CA ILE A 3 3.38 23.41 -15.30
C ILE A 3 3.92 22.69 -16.53
N ASN A 4 5.10 23.09 -17.02
CA ASN A 4 5.86 22.32 -18.00
C ASN A 4 6.27 21.00 -17.33
N SER A 5 5.53 19.92 -17.60
CA SER A 5 5.33 18.79 -16.67
C SER A 5 5.95 17.46 -17.11
N ILE A 6 6.72 17.43 -18.20
CA ILE A 6 7.09 16.16 -18.85
C ILE A 6 8.23 15.43 -18.14
N ASP A 7 9.19 16.15 -17.53
CA ASP A 7 10.35 15.53 -16.85
C ASP A 7 10.18 15.37 -15.32
N LEU A 8 9.04 15.76 -14.77
CA LEU A 8 8.80 15.77 -13.32
C LEU A 8 8.33 14.42 -12.77
N LEU A 9 7.72 13.56 -13.60
CA LEU A 9 7.04 12.33 -13.18
C LEU A 9 7.72 11.11 -13.80
N ILE A 10 8.54 10.42 -13.00
CA ILE A 10 9.24 9.22 -13.44
C ILE A 10 8.53 8.00 -12.85
N LYS A 11 8.00 7.14 -13.72
CA LYS A 11 7.48 5.83 -13.31
C LYS A 11 8.65 4.88 -13.05
N SER A 12 8.71 4.33 -11.84
CA SER A 12 9.77 3.40 -11.47
C SER A 12 9.24 1.98 -11.25
N PRO A 13 9.94 0.93 -11.70
CA PRO A 13 9.57 -0.46 -11.39
C PRO A 13 9.80 -0.82 -9.91
N TRP A 14 10.66 -0.09 -9.20
CA TRP A 14 10.93 -0.26 -7.78
C TRP A 14 11.61 1.00 -7.22
N ILE A 15 11.57 1.18 -5.90
CA ILE A 15 12.33 2.24 -5.23
C ILE A 15 12.86 1.72 -3.89
N SER A 16 14.02 2.23 -3.46
CA SER A 16 14.57 1.95 -2.14
C SER A 16 14.54 3.23 -1.32
N ILE A 17 13.87 3.20 -0.17
CA ILE A 17 13.78 4.33 0.74
C ILE A 17 14.18 3.85 2.12
N LYS A 18 15.23 4.47 2.70
CA LYS A 18 15.77 4.12 4.02
C LYS A 18 16.01 2.61 4.21
N GLY A 19 16.50 1.94 3.18
CA GLY A 19 16.77 0.49 3.20
C GLY A 19 15.57 -0.42 2.90
N THR A 20 14.36 0.12 2.81
CA THR A 20 13.16 -0.64 2.44
C THR A 20 12.93 -0.56 0.93
N LYS A 21 12.81 -1.71 0.27
CA LYS A 21 12.55 -1.80 -1.17
C LYS A 21 11.06 -1.94 -1.44
N TYR A 22 10.48 -0.96 -2.13
CA TYR A 22 9.09 -0.98 -2.58
C TYR A 22 9.01 -1.43 -4.04
N LYS A 23 8.01 -2.25 -4.35
CA LYS A 23 7.71 -2.77 -5.69
C LYS A 23 6.19 -2.83 -5.89
N PRO A 24 5.71 -2.82 -7.14
CA PRO A 24 4.34 -3.20 -7.45
C PRO A 24 3.97 -4.55 -6.80
N LYS A 25 2.68 -4.71 -6.48
CA LYS A 25 2.07 -5.86 -5.76
C LYS A 25 2.38 -5.96 -4.27
N MET A 26 3.15 -5.04 -3.69
CA MET A 26 3.32 -4.97 -2.24
C MET A 26 2.10 -4.32 -1.59
N VAL A 27 1.81 -4.72 -0.34
CA VAL A 27 0.71 -4.15 0.45
C VAL A 27 1.23 -3.08 1.39
N LEU A 28 0.57 -1.93 1.42
CA LEU A 28 0.84 -0.85 2.36
C LEU A 28 -0.35 -0.70 3.32
N THR A 29 -0.05 -0.30 4.56
CA THR A 29 -1.09 0.16 5.51
C THR A 29 -1.40 1.62 5.23
N LEU A 30 -2.67 1.96 5.10
CA LEU A 30 -3.16 3.32 4.88
C LEU A 30 -3.53 4.02 6.18
N SER A 31 -4.29 3.34 7.03
CA SER A 31 -4.69 3.83 8.34
C SER A 31 -4.86 2.67 9.31
N ILE A 32 -4.57 2.95 10.58
CA ILE A 32 -4.95 2.13 11.73
C ILE A 32 -5.56 3.13 12.72
N GLU A 33 -6.86 3.03 12.95
CA GLU A 33 -7.58 3.90 13.88
C GLU A 33 -8.10 3.05 15.05
N GLU A 34 -8.09 3.59 16.26
CA GLU A 34 -8.66 2.91 17.43
C GLU A 34 -10.16 2.71 17.19
N ASN A 35 -10.61 1.46 17.19
CA ASN A 35 -11.99 0.99 16.92
C ASN A 35 -12.39 0.79 15.46
N GLU A 36 -11.50 1.03 14.48
CA GLU A 36 -11.76 0.66 13.08
C GLU A 36 -10.85 -0.49 12.63
N LEU A 37 -11.30 -1.22 11.61
CA LEU A 37 -10.44 -2.17 10.92
C LEU A 37 -9.38 -1.40 10.12
N PRO A 38 -8.11 -1.88 10.11
CA PRO A 38 -7.05 -1.21 9.39
C PRO A 38 -7.34 -1.20 7.89
N LYS A 39 -6.99 -0.12 7.21
CA LYS A 39 -7.14 0.00 5.75
C LYS A 39 -5.83 -0.31 5.07
N PHE A 40 -5.91 -1.06 3.96
CA PHE A 40 -4.74 -1.48 3.20
C PHE A 40 -4.85 -1.08 1.73
N CYS A 41 -3.73 -1.11 1.02
CA CYS A 41 -3.73 -0.96 -0.42
C CYS A 41 -2.59 -1.75 -1.07
N ILE A 42 -2.77 -2.11 -2.34
CA ILE A 42 -1.76 -2.78 -3.15
C ILE A 42 -1.12 -1.77 -4.09
N ILE A 43 0.20 -1.66 -4.08
CA ILE A 43 0.92 -0.80 -5.02
C ILE A 43 0.73 -1.31 -6.45
N GLU A 44 0.13 -0.53 -7.33
CA GLU A 44 0.12 -0.80 -8.78
C GLU A 44 1.34 -0.18 -9.45
N HIS A 45 1.59 1.09 -9.17
CA HIS A 45 2.66 1.88 -9.78
C HIS A 45 3.37 2.76 -8.76
N ILE A 46 4.68 2.92 -8.95
CA ILE A 46 5.52 3.82 -8.16
C ILE A 46 5.89 4.98 -9.07
N ILE A 47 5.69 6.20 -8.57
CA ILE A 47 5.89 7.43 -9.29
C ILE A 47 6.80 8.31 -8.44
N LEU A 48 7.92 8.74 -9.02
CA LEU A 48 8.81 9.73 -8.45
C LEU A 48 8.45 11.10 -9.02
N TYR A 49 8.21 12.06 -8.13
CA TYR A 49 7.87 13.45 -8.46
C TYR A 49 8.99 14.41 -8.00
N ASP A 50 9.47 15.26 -8.92
CA ASP A 50 10.54 16.24 -8.68
C ASP A 50 11.83 15.65 -8.08
N SER A 51 12.11 14.37 -8.34
CA SER A 51 13.21 13.61 -7.71
C SER A 51 13.25 13.63 -6.18
N LYS A 52 12.18 14.10 -5.52
CA LYS A 52 12.12 14.31 -4.06
C LYS A 52 10.97 13.56 -3.41
N TYR A 53 9.83 13.49 -4.09
CA TYR A 53 8.61 12.92 -3.55
C TYR A 53 8.32 11.58 -4.20
N VAL A 54 8.00 10.59 -3.38
CA VAL A 54 7.58 9.28 -3.85
C VAL A 54 6.08 9.17 -3.62
N MET A 55 5.37 8.84 -4.69
CA MET A 55 3.94 8.61 -4.70
C MET A 55 3.65 7.21 -5.24
N TYR A 56 2.68 6.55 -4.64
CA TYR A 56 2.20 5.24 -5.03
C TYR A 56 0.80 5.39 -5.60
N LYS A 57 0.58 4.88 -6.82
CA LYS A 57 -0.77 4.57 -7.29
C LYS A 57 -1.12 3.20 -6.73
N CYS A 58 -2.15 3.12 -5.91
CA CYS A 58 -2.53 1.92 -5.22
C CYS A 58 -3.98 1.54 -5.50
N LEU A 59 -4.23 0.24 -5.51
CA LEU A 59 -5.55 -0.36 -5.48
C LEU A 59 -5.98 -0.54 -4.03
N GLU A 60 -7.14 -0.01 -3.66
CA GLU A 60 -7.63 -0.03 -2.30
C GLU A 60 -8.14 -1.42 -1.90
N LEU A 61 -7.92 -1.78 -0.62
CA LEU A 61 -8.40 -3.01 -0.02
C LEU A 61 -9.37 -2.68 1.12
N ASP A 62 -10.55 -3.28 1.06
CA ASP A 62 -11.54 -3.19 2.13
C ASP A 62 -11.31 -4.34 3.10
N THR A 63 -11.22 -4.03 4.39
CA THR A 63 -10.97 -5.03 5.43
C THR A 63 -12.28 -5.52 5.98
N ILE A 64 -12.51 -6.82 5.91
CA ILE A 64 -13.80 -7.44 6.24
C ILE A 64 -13.83 -7.80 7.72
N LEU A 65 -12.82 -8.53 8.18
CA LEU A 65 -12.72 -9.03 9.54
C LEU A 65 -11.27 -9.38 9.88
N PHE A 66 -11.02 -9.53 11.17
CA PHE A 66 -9.80 -10.09 11.69
C PHE A 66 -10.00 -11.59 11.99
N ASP A 67 -9.10 -12.42 11.47
CA ASP A 67 -9.05 -13.86 11.75
C ASP A 67 -7.99 -14.09 12.83
N GLU A 68 -8.44 -14.47 14.03
CA GLU A 68 -7.58 -14.74 15.19
C GLU A 68 -6.72 -15.98 15.02
N HIS A 69 -7.18 -16.99 14.28
CA HIS A 69 -6.44 -18.23 14.07
C HIS A 69 -5.25 -18.03 13.14
N LEU A 70 -5.44 -17.21 12.11
CA LEU A 70 -4.41 -16.84 11.14
C LEU A 70 -3.60 -15.61 11.57
N VAL A 71 -4.08 -14.87 12.57
CA VAL A 71 -3.54 -13.57 13.00
C VAL A 71 -3.39 -12.65 11.79
N SER A 72 -4.47 -12.51 11.02
CA SER A 72 -4.47 -11.78 9.75
C SER A 72 -5.82 -11.16 9.44
N TYR A 73 -5.83 -10.15 8.58
CA TYR A 73 -7.05 -9.45 8.18
C TYR A 73 -7.54 -9.99 6.84
N GLU A 74 -8.79 -10.48 6.79
CA GLU A 74 -9.43 -10.81 5.53
C GLU A 74 -9.75 -9.50 4.78
N VAL A 75 -9.35 -9.42 3.52
CA VAL A 75 -9.50 -8.23 2.69
C VAL A 75 -10.15 -8.55 1.35
N LYS A 76 -10.87 -7.58 0.80
CA LYS A 76 -11.36 -7.60 -0.58
C LYS A 76 -10.78 -6.44 -1.37
N VAL A 77 -10.56 -6.69 -2.65
CA VAL A 77 -10.13 -5.63 -3.57
C VAL A 77 -11.31 -4.74 -3.89
N VAL A 78 -11.15 -3.45 -3.63
CA VAL A 78 -12.05 -2.41 -4.14
C VAL A 78 -11.49 -1.96 -5.47
N ASN A 79 -12.33 -1.84 -6.51
CA ASN A 79 -11.93 -1.30 -7.82
C ASN A 79 -11.70 0.24 -7.78
N SER A 80 -11.22 0.73 -6.64
CA SER A 80 -10.89 2.13 -6.36
C SER A 80 -9.37 2.28 -6.42
N ASN A 81 -8.91 3.26 -7.20
CA ASN A 81 -7.50 3.62 -7.26
C ASN A 81 -7.28 4.90 -6.45
N GLN A 82 -6.29 4.90 -5.57
CA GLN A 82 -5.87 6.09 -4.86
C GLN A 82 -4.38 6.38 -5.04
N PHE A 83 -4.01 7.63 -4.84
CA PHE A 83 -2.62 8.05 -4.81
C PHE A 83 -2.18 8.32 -3.37
N VAL A 84 -1.06 7.73 -2.97
CA VAL A 84 -0.54 7.83 -1.61
C VAL A 84 0.89 8.35 -1.64
N TYR A 85 1.17 9.41 -0.91
CA TYR A 85 2.54 9.87 -0.72
C TYR A 85 3.25 9.01 0.31
N HIS A 86 4.49 8.64 0.04
CA HIS A 86 5.27 7.80 0.94
C HIS A 86 5.42 8.37 2.36
N HIS A 87 5.56 9.69 2.49
CA HIS A 87 5.72 10.34 3.79
C HIS A 87 4.42 10.38 4.63
N MET A 88 3.27 10.08 4.03
CA MET A 88 1.98 10.00 4.71
C MET A 88 1.64 8.59 5.19
N LEU A 89 2.49 7.59 4.90
CA LEU A 89 2.24 6.23 5.34
C LEU A 89 2.40 6.14 6.87
N PRO A 90 1.44 5.53 7.59
CA PRO A 90 1.58 5.28 9.02
C PRO A 90 2.72 4.30 9.31
N PHE A 91 2.93 3.34 8.41
CA PHE A 91 3.99 2.34 8.50
C PHE A 91 4.78 2.29 7.21
N PHE A 92 6.11 2.29 7.35
CA PHE A 92 7.01 2.19 6.20
C PHE A 92 7.29 0.74 5.79
N ILE A 93 6.94 -0.25 6.61
CA ILE A 93 7.19 -1.67 6.28
C ILE A 93 5.98 -2.22 5.50
N PRO A 94 6.17 -2.72 4.26
CA PRO A 94 5.10 -3.35 3.52
C PRO A 94 4.65 -4.68 4.16
N ASN A 95 3.35 -4.95 4.07
CA ASN A 95 2.72 -6.18 4.53
C ASN A 95 2.71 -7.26 3.44
N ASN A 96 2.49 -8.50 3.87
CA ASN A 96 2.25 -9.61 2.96
C ASN A 96 0.76 -9.78 2.72
N ILE A 97 0.40 -10.14 1.48
CA ILE A 97 -0.93 -10.66 1.16
C ILE A 97 -0.81 -12.14 0.81
N ASN A 98 -1.61 -12.96 1.48
CA ASN A 98 -1.74 -14.39 1.23
C ASN A 98 -3.09 -14.63 0.53
N ILE A 99 -3.11 -15.56 -0.41
CA ILE A 99 -4.33 -15.99 -1.09
C ILE A 99 -4.54 -17.46 -0.71
N LEU A 100 -5.66 -17.75 -0.06
CA LEU A 100 -6.05 -19.10 0.33
C LEU A 100 -6.73 -19.84 -0.84
N LEU A 101 -6.93 -21.15 -0.69
CA LEU A 101 -7.47 -22.04 -1.74
C LEU A 101 -8.92 -21.71 -2.13
N ASP A 102 -9.65 -21.06 -1.23
CA ASP A 102 -11.01 -20.54 -1.44
C ASP A 102 -11.03 -19.20 -2.24
N GLY A 103 -9.86 -18.64 -2.53
CA GLY A 103 -9.71 -17.33 -3.19
C GLY A 103 -9.77 -16.13 -2.23
N CYS A 104 -9.93 -16.37 -0.94
CA CYS A 104 -9.92 -15.32 0.08
C CYS A 104 -8.51 -14.75 0.24
N LYS A 105 -8.43 -13.44 0.45
CA LYS A 105 -7.17 -12.70 0.56
C LYS A 105 -6.98 -12.25 2.00
N TYR A 106 -5.79 -12.47 2.53
CA TYR A 106 -5.46 -12.13 3.90
C TYR A 106 -4.20 -11.29 3.98
N VAL A 107 -4.24 -10.21 4.76
CA VAL A 107 -3.08 -9.36 5.02
C VAL A 107 -2.54 -9.65 6.41
N THR A 108 -1.26 -10.06 6.48
CA THR A 108 -0.55 -10.22 7.75
C THR A 108 0.25 -8.96 8.04
N VAL A 109 -0.10 -8.28 9.13
CA VAL A 109 0.59 -7.05 9.57
C VAL A 109 1.92 -7.43 10.22
N ARG A 110 3.02 -6.84 9.74
CA ARG A 110 4.38 -7.13 10.25
C ARG A 110 4.90 -6.14 11.29
N SER A 111 4.18 -5.05 11.50
CA SER A 111 4.52 -4.02 12.48
C SER A 111 3.56 -4.11 13.64
N SER A 112 4.11 -4.21 14.86
CA SER A 112 3.33 -4.14 16.09
C SER A 112 2.52 -2.85 16.09
N ILE A 113 1.22 -2.96 16.38
CA ILE A 113 0.38 -1.83 16.80
C ILE A 113 0.80 -1.46 18.22
#